data_AF-A0A822EB32-F1
#
_entry.id   AF-A0A822EB32-F1
#
_cell.length_a   1.000
_cell.length_b   1.000
_cell.length_c   1.000
_cell.angle_alpha   90.00
_cell.angle_beta   90.00
_cell.angle_gamma   90.00
#
_symmetry.space_group_name_H-M   'P 1'
#
loop_
_entity.id
_entity.type
_entity.pdbx_description
1 polymer ?
#
loop_
_entity_poly.entity_id
_entity_poly.type
_entity_poly.pdbx_seq_one_letter_code
_entity_poly.pdbx_strand_id
1 'polypeptide(L)'
;RYYRMAGPKELQQFLDDPERFAPIEPRKILPAPNRRPHRRTEAETKAMFPKPIEFASYCPVTYLDGGKRYECLVLGQQEFAVEYRDKLYFLLN
;
A
#
# COMPACT_ATOMS: atom_id res chain seq x y z
N ARG A 1 7.81 25.47 5.63
CA ARG A 1 6.76 25.43 6.69
C ARG A 1 6.96 26.65 7.57
N TYR A 2 5.89 27.33 8.00
CA TYR A 2 5.96 28.48 8.90
C TYR A 2 5.28 28.10 10.22
N TYR A 3 5.96 28.33 11.34
CA TYR A 3 5.48 28.03 12.69
C TYR A 3 5.18 29.33 13.42
N ARG A 4 4.09 29.37 14.18
CA ARG A 4 3.77 30.50 15.07
C ARG A 4 4.15 30.12 16.49
N MET A 5 4.88 30.99 17.16
CA MET A 5 5.30 30.82 18.56
C MET A 5 4.56 31.79 19.46
N ALA A 6 4.36 31.41 20.72
CA ALA A 6 3.71 32.25 21.73
C ALA A 6 4.58 33.42 22.19
N GLY A 7 5.91 33.27 22.15
CA GLY A 7 6.86 34.30 22.56
C GLY A 7 8.32 33.91 22.31
N PRO A 8 9.28 34.77 22.73
CA PRO A 8 10.71 34.55 22.51
C PRO A 8 11.27 33.31 23.22
N LYS A 9 10.68 32.93 24.37
CA LYS A 9 11.12 31.77 25.15
C LYS A 9 10.78 30.46 24.44
N GLU A 10 9.55 30.34 23.94
CA GLU A 10 9.07 29.18 23.19
C GLU A 10 9.75 29.09 21.82
N LEU A 11 10.07 30.25 21.21
CA LEU A 11 10.92 30.30 20.02
C LEU A 11 12.30 29.70 20.31
N GLN A 12 12.95 30.06 21.43
CA GLN A 12 14.25 29.48 21.74
C GLN A 12 14.20 27.99 22.03
N GLN A 13 13.20 27.55 22.79
CA GLN A 13 13.01 26.12 23.01
C GLN A 13 12.83 25.34 21.69
N PHE A 14 12.15 25.93 20.70
CA PHE A 14 12.01 25.33 19.38
C PHE A 14 13.31 25.37 18.57
N LEU A 15 14.10 26.44 18.66
CA LEU A 15 15.37 26.56 17.94
C LEU A 15 16.46 25.64 18.50
N ASP A 16 16.43 25.37 19.81
CA ASP A 16 17.37 24.46 20.49
C ASP A 16 17.15 22.99 20.08
N ASP A 17 15.90 22.56 19.84
CA ASP A 17 15.55 21.19 19.41
C ASP A 17 14.31 21.17 18.50
N PRO A 18 14.45 21.59 17.22
CA PRO A 18 13.32 21.72 16.30
C PRO A 18 12.73 20.37 15.86
N GLU A 19 13.55 19.32 15.83
CA GLU A 19 13.14 17.98 15.39
C GLU A 19 12.09 17.37 16.33
N ARG A 20 12.18 17.66 17.63
CA ARG A 20 11.18 17.22 18.61
C ARG A 20 9.77 17.76 18.36
N PHE A 21 9.66 18.92 17.71
CA PHE A 21 8.39 19.54 17.35
C PHE A 21 7.97 19.26 15.91
N ALA A 22 8.83 18.62 15.12
CA ALA A 22 8.44 18.10 13.83
C ALA A 22 7.40 16.98 14.05
N PRO A 23 6.35 16.89 13.21
CA PRO A 23 5.50 15.71 13.20
C PRO A 23 6.39 14.49 13.05
N ILE A 24 6.25 13.51 13.94
CA ILE A 24 6.93 12.22 13.79
C ILE A 24 6.39 11.64 12.48
N GLU A 25 7.19 11.74 11.41
CA GLU A 25 6.84 11.04 10.19
C GLU A 25 6.83 9.55 10.54
N PRO A 26 5.76 8.82 10.18
CA PRO A 26 5.76 7.38 10.40
C PRO A 26 7.03 6.85 9.76
N ARG A 27 7.84 6.15 10.55
CA ARG A 27 9.08 5.56 10.04
C ARG A 27 8.71 4.80 8.77
N LYS A 28 9.38 5.10 7.66
CA LYS A 28 9.15 4.45 6.35
C LYS A 28 9.71 3.02 6.37
N ILE A 29 9.27 2.23 7.35
CA ILE A 29 9.64 0.85 7.54
C ILE A 29 8.60 0.03 6.78
N LEU A 30 9.08 -0.82 5.88
CA LEU A 30 8.21 -1.77 5.21
C LEU A 30 7.53 -2.68 6.24
N PRO A 31 6.28 -3.11 6.00
CA PRO A 31 5.66 -4.15 6.82
C PRO A 31 6.57 -5.38 6.93
N ALA A 32 6.45 -6.10 8.05
CA ALA A 32 7.15 -7.37 8.24
C ALA A 32 6.97 -8.30 7.01
N PRO A 33 7.96 -9.13 6.65
CA PRO A 33 7.94 -9.91 5.42
C PRO A 33 6.66 -10.70 5.16
N ASN A 34 6.11 -11.32 6.20
CA ASN A 34 4.85 -12.07 6.18
C ASN A 34 3.61 -11.20 5.87
N ARG A 35 3.68 -9.89 6.07
CA ARG A 35 2.61 -8.93 5.77
C ARG A 35 2.83 -8.22 4.43
N ARG A 36 3.84 -8.63 3.65
CA ARG A 36 4.06 -8.10 2.30
C ARG A 36 3.31 -8.94 1.26
N PRO A 37 3.03 -8.37 0.08
CA PRO A 37 2.51 -9.14 -1.04
C PRO A 37 3.53 -10.19 -1.50
N HIS A 38 3.07 -11.41 -1.76
CA HIS A 38 3.88 -12.51 -2.27
C HIS A 38 3.41 -12.86 -3.68
N ARG A 39 4.32 -12.81 -4.66
CA ARG A 39 4.03 -13.29 -6.00
C ARG A 39 3.84 -14.82 -5.95
N ARG A 40 2.82 -15.30 -6.64
CA ARG A 40 2.53 -16.73 -6.80
C ARG A 40 2.69 -17.11 -8.26
N THR A 41 3.19 -18.30 -8.49
CA THR A 41 3.24 -18.94 -9.81
C THR A 41 1.87 -19.51 -10.18
N GLU A 42 1.67 -19.85 -11.44
CA GLU A 42 0.42 -20.48 -11.88
C GLU A 42 0.15 -21.81 -11.16
N ALA A 43 1.20 -22.61 -10.92
CA ALA A 43 1.10 -23.90 -10.24
C ALA A 43 0.68 -23.73 -8.78
N GLU A 44 1.30 -22.79 -8.06
CA GLU A 44 0.90 -22.45 -6.69
C GLU A 44 -0.54 -21.93 -6.64
N THR A 45 -0.91 -21.07 -7.59
CA THR A 45 -2.26 -20.52 -7.69
C THR A 45 -3.31 -21.62 -7.89
N LYS A 46 -3.04 -22.59 -8.76
CA LYS A 46 -3.91 -23.76 -8.99
C LYS A 46 -4.02 -24.63 -7.74
N ALA A 47 -2.93 -24.81 -7.00
CA ALA A 47 -2.92 -25.57 -5.76
C ALA A 47 -3.73 -24.93 -4.62
N MET A 48 -4.02 -23.62 -4.71
CA MET A 48 -4.83 -22.92 -3.71
C MET A 48 -6.35 -23.08 -3.92
N PHE A 49 -6.81 -23.70 -5.02
CA PHE A 49 -8.24 -23.94 -5.23
C PHE A 49 -8.85 -24.78 -4.08
N PRO A 50 -10.02 -24.42 -3.52
CA PRO A 50 -11.04 -23.49 -4.02
C PRO A 50 -10.96 -22.05 -3.49
N LYS A 51 -9.77 -21.55 -3.09
CA LYS A 51 -9.60 -20.17 -2.61
C LYS A 51 -10.13 -19.17 -3.65
N PRO A 52 -11.03 -18.24 -3.26
CA PRO A 52 -11.59 -17.27 -4.19
C PRO A 52 -10.51 -16.27 -4.63
N ILE A 53 -10.63 -15.83 -5.88
CA ILE A 53 -9.85 -14.73 -6.42
C ILE A 53 -10.62 -13.45 -6.08
N GLU A 54 -9.97 -12.54 -5.36
CA GLU A 54 -10.58 -11.26 -4.99
C GLU A 54 -10.87 -10.39 -6.21
N PHE A 55 -11.76 -9.42 -6.00
CA PHE A 55 -12.12 -8.44 -7.02
C PHE A 55 -12.64 -9.08 -8.33
N ALA A 56 -13.27 -10.25 -8.21
CA ALA A 56 -13.80 -11.04 -9.33
C ALA A 56 -12.77 -11.25 -10.46
N SER A 57 -11.51 -11.46 -10.10
CA SER A 57 -10.37 -11.62 -11.04
C SER A 57 -10.03 -10.38 -11.87
N TYR A 58 -10.67 -9.23 -11.62
CA TYR A 58 -10.23 -7.96 -12.19
C TYR A 58 -8.98 -7.44 -11.49
N CYS A 59 -8.18 -6.67 -12.22
CA CYS A 59 -7.01 -6.00 -11.67
C CYS A 59 -7.44 -4.79 -10.82
N PRO A 60 -7.17 -4.77 -9.50
CA PRO A 60 -7.50 -3.61 -8.67
C PRO A 60 -6.65 -2.38 -8.98
N VAL A 61 -5.47 -2.56 -9.60
CA VAL A 61 -4.57 -1.46 -9.96
C VAL A 61 -5.13 -0.65 -11.12
N THR A 62 -5.63 -1.31 -12.17
CA THR A 62 -6.23 -0.60 -13.31
C THR A 62 -7.48 0.17 -12.90
N TYR A 63 -8.27 -0.38 -11.98
CA TYR A 63 -9.41 0.32 -11.39
C TYR A 63 -8.96 1.56 -10.61
N LEU A 64 -7.92 1.44 -9.78
CA LEU A 64 -7.41 2.56 -9.00
C LEU A 64 -6.81 3.66 -9.89
N ASP A 65 -5.93 3.30 -10.82
CA ASP A 65 -5.27 4.22 -11.76
C ASP A 65 -6.29 4.87 -12.71
N GLY A 66 -7.35 4.14 -13.04
CA GLY A 66 -8.49 4.63 -13.80
C GLY A 66 -9.38 5.63 -13.06
N GLY A 67 -9.06 5.99 -11.82
CA GLY A 67 -9.89 6.88 -11.00
C GLY A 67 -11.14 6.20 -10.45
N LYS A 68 -11.07 4.89 -10.21
CA LYS A 68 -12.17 4.05 -9.67
C LYS A 68 -13.40 4.00 -10.58
N ARG A 69 -13.15 4.03 -11.88
CA ARG A 69 -14.16 3.96 -12.94
C ARG A 69 -14.35 2.53 -13.44
N TYR A 70 -15.59 2.14 -13.71
CA TYR A 70 -15.92 0.77 -14.12
C TYR A 70 -15.33 0.40 -15.48
N GLU A 71 -15.14 1.38 -16.35
CA GLU A 71 -14.51 1.26 -17.66
C GLU A 71 -13.03 0.82 -17.58
N CYS A 72 -12.41 0.99 -16.41
CA CYS A 72 -11.02 0.60 -16.15
C CYS A 72 -10.91 -0.76 -15.45
N LEU A 73 -12.02 -1.49 -15.30
CA LEU A 73 -12.00 -2.89 -14.85
C LEU A 73 -11.48 -3.77 -15.98
N VAL A 74 -10.21 -4.17 -15.87
CA VAL A 74 -9.55 -5.08 -16.81
C VAL A 74 -9.28 -6.39 -16.08
N LEU A 75 -9.48 -7.52 -16.75
CA LEU A 75 -9.19 -8.82 -16.18
C LEU A 75 -7.69 -8.93 -15.87
N GLY A 76 -7.37 -9.38 -14.66
CA GLY A 76 -6.01 -9.71 -14.28
C GLY A 76 -5.57 -11.04 -14.91
N GLN A 77 -4.27 -11.22 -15.03
CA GLN A 77 -3.67 -12.44 -15.58
C GLN A 77 -3.13 -13.32 -14.45
N GLN A 78 -3.28 -14.63 -14.60
CA GLN A 78 -2.84 -15.61 -13.61
C GLN A 78 -1.31 -15.60 -13.40
N GLU A 79 -0.53 -15.22 -14.42
CA GLU A 79 0.93 -15.06 -14.32
C GLU A 79 1.37 -13.98 -13.31
N PHE A 80 0.50 -12.98 -13.09
CA PHE A 80 0.68 -11.91 -12.13
C PHE A 80 -0.17 -12.12 -10.87
N ALA A 81 -0.35 -13.37 -10.47
CA ALA A 81 -1.01 -13.71 -9.22
C ALA A 81 -0.19 -13.24 -8.02
N VAL A 82 -0.87 -12.57 -7.08
CA VAL A 82 -0.27 -12.06 -5.85
C VAL A 82 -1.16 -12.45 -4.68
N GLU A 83 -0.54 -13.06 -3.67
CA GLU A 83 -1.16 -13.27 -2.37
C GLU A 83 -0.81 -12.12 -1.42
N TYR A 84 -1.83 -11.51 -0.84
CA TYR A 84 -1.66 -10.44 0.14
C TYR A 84 -2.73 -10.53 1.21
N ARG A 85 -2.32 -10.61 2.48
CA ARG A 85 -3.23 -10.76 3.65
C ARG A 85 -4.21 -11.92 3.46
N ASP A 86 -3.66 -13.09 3.12
CA ASP A 86 -4.41 -14.32 2.89
C ASP A 86 -5.46 -14.24 1.77
N LYS A 87 -5.34 -13.25 0.89
CA LYS A 87 -6.21 -13.04 -0.26
C LYS A 87 -5.43 -13.13 -1.56
N LEU A 88 -6.04 -13.68 -2.59
CA LEU A 88 -5.43 -13.88 -3.90
C LEU A 88 -5.96 -12.83 -4.88
N TYR A 89 -5.07 -12.15 -5.58
CA TYR A 89 -5.39 -11.13 -6.59
C TYR A 89 -4.69 -11.46 -7.90
N PHE A 90 -5.34 -11.16 -9.02
CA PHE A 90 -4.70 -11.16 -10.34
C PHE A 90 -4.46 -9.72 -10.78
N LEU A 91 -3.24 -9.44 -11.24
CA LEU A 91 -2.82 -8.12 -11.69
C LEU A 91 -2.65 -8.10 -13.22
N LEU A 92 -2.47 -6.90 -13.75
CA LEU A 92 -2.14 -6.64 -15.15
C LEU A 92 -0.78 -5.94 -15.18
N ASN A 93 0.04 -6.26 -16.19
CA ASN A 93 1.33 -5.61 -16.45
C ASN A 93 1.17 -4.34 -17.27
#